data_AF-A0A0C2ZLW6-F1
#
_entry.id   AF-A0A0C2ZLW6-F1
#
_cell.length_a   1.000
_cell.length_b   1.000
_cell.length_c   1.000
_cell.angle_alpha   90.00
_cell.angle_beta   90.00
_cell.angle_gamma   90.00
#
_symmetry.space_group_name_H-M   'P 1'
#
loop_
_entity.id
_entity.type
_entity.pdbx_description
1 polymer ?
#
loop_
_entity_poly.entity_id
_entity_poly.type
_entity_poly.pdbx_seq_one_letter_code
_entity_poly.pdbx_strand_id
1 'polypeptide(L)' 'SSQVSLEEQLSIFLYICVTGLLIRHVGECFQRSNDMISRYFHKMVKIFVLEPFYSKHIAFASLTISTPQNHQ' A
#
# COMPACT_ATOMS: atom_id res chain seq x y z
N SER A 1 1.14 2.65 -22.82
CA SER A 1 1.35 2.44 -21.37
C SER A 1 1.65 0.99 -21.15
N SER A 2 2.91 0.61 -20.93
CA SER A 2 3.26 -0.76 -20.56
C SER A 2 2.59 -1.09 -19.22
N GLN A 3 1.87 -2.21 -19.17
CA GLN A 3 1.22 -2.67 -17.95
C GLN A 3 2.31 -3.02 -16.92
N VAL A 4 2.30 -2.34 -15.78
CA VAL A 4 3.21 -2.61 -14.66
C VAL A 4 2.74 -3.85 -13.90
N SER A 5 3.67 -4.68 -13.43
CA SER A 5 3.34 -5.90 -12.68
C SER A 5 2.65 -5.58 -11.36
N LEU A 6 1.98 -6.56 -10.75
CA LEU A 6 1.32 -6.36 -9.45
C LEU A 6 2.36 -6.09 -8.35
N GLU A 7 3.51 -6.75 -8.42
CA GLU A 7 4.64 -6.62 -7.50
C GLU A 7 5.23 -5.21 -7.55
N GLU A 8 5.41 -4.64 -8.74
CA GLU A 8 5.92 -3.27 -8.88
C GLU A 8 4.88 -2.25 -8.37
N GLN A 9 3.58 -2.47 -8.61
CA GLN A 9 2.52 -1.62 -8.05
C GLN A 9 2.51 -1.66 -6.51
N LEU A 10 2.66 -2.86 -5.92
CA LEU A 10 2.74 -3.03 -4.46
C LEU A 10 4.01 -2.38 -3.90
N SER A 11 5.13 -2.52 -4.60
CA SER A 11 6.41 -1.91 -4.21
C SER A 11 6.32 -0.38 -4.19
N ILE A 12 5.69 0.22 -5.21
CA ILE A 12 5.43 1.67 -5.25
C ILE A 12 4.61 2.11 -4.03
N PHE A 13 3.52 1.39 -3.73
CA PHE A 13 2.66 1.69 -2.59
C PHE A 13 3.43 1.65 -1.25
N LEU A 14 4.13 0.54 -0.99
CA LEU A 14 4.92 0.38 0.24
C LEU A 14 6.04 1.41 0.34
N TYR A 15 6.72 1.70 -0.78
CA TYR A 15 7.79 2.68 -0.81
C TYR A 15 7.29 4.07 -0.44
N ILE A 16 6.15 4.50 -0.99
CA ILE A 16 5.52 5.78 -0.61
C ILE A 16 5.12 5.78 0.87
N CYS A 17 4.46 4.73 1.36
CA CYS A 17 3.99 4.67 2.74
C CYS A 17 5.13 4.67 3.77
N VAL A 18 6.25 4.00 3.48
CA VAL A 18 7.38 3.88 4.41
C VAL A 18 8.28 5.10 4.36
N THR A 19 8.51 5.67 3.17
CA THR A 19 9.48 6.77 3.01
C THR A 19 8.85 8.16 3.09
N GLY A 20 7.55 8.28 2.85
CA GLY A 20 6.86 9.58 2.77
C GLY A 20 7.35 10.48 1.62
N LEU A 21 8.07 9.93 0.64
CA LEU A 21 8.65 10.71 -0.45
C LEU A 21 7.57 11.26 -1.41
N LEU A 22 7.88 12.42 -1.98
CA LEU A 22 7.05 13.02 -3.03
C LEU A 22 7.05 12.15 -4.29
N ILE A 23 5.91 12.13 -4.98
CA ILE A 23 5.66 11.36 -6.21
C ILE A 23 6.78 11.51 -7.26
N ARG A 24 7.36 12.71 -7.39
CA ARG A 24 8.50 12.97 -8.32
C ARG A 24 9.70 12.07 -8.06
N HIS A 25 10.12 11.94 -6.80
CA HIS A 25 11.28 11.13 -6.42
C HIS A 25 10.98 9.65 -6.60
N VAL A 26 9.74 9.23 -6.33
CA VAL A 26 9.29 7.86 -6.57
C VAL A 26 9.25 7.55 -8.08
N GLY A 27 8.81 8.51 -8.89
CA GLY A 27 8.85 8.40 -10.35
C GLY A 27 10.26 8.21 -10.89
N GLU A 28 11.24 8.94 -10.34
CA GLU A 28 12.66 8.78 -10.65
C GLU A 28 13.19 7.39 -10.27
N CYS A 29 12.91 6.91 -9.04
CA CYS A 29 13.37 5.60 -8.57
C CYS A 29 12.83 4.43 -9.43
N PHE A 30 11.56 4.49 -9.82
CA PHE A 30 10.90 3.42 -10.57
C PHE A 30 10.92 3.64 -12.09
N GLN A 31 11.49 4.76 -12.56
CA GLN A 31 11.47 5.17 -13.96
C GLN A 31 10.05 5.20 -14.55
N ARG A 32 9.09 5.70 -13.76
CA ARG A 32 7.67 5.83 -14.14
C ARG A 32 7.23 7.28 -14.08
N SER A 33 6.24 7.62 -14.89
CA SER A 33 5.63 8.94 -14.82
C SER A 33 4.86 9.14 -13.52
N ASN A 34 4.79 10.38 -13.06
CA ASN A 34 4.01 10.76 -11.86
C ASN A 34 2.56 10.27 -11.93
N ASP A 35 1.96 10.29 -13.13
CA ASP A 35 0.59 9.79 -13.36
C ASP A 35 0.49 8.28 -13.15
N MET A 36 1.51 7.51 -13.56
CA MET A 36 1.54 6.06 -13.30
C MET A 36 1.71 5.78 -11.81
N ILE A 37 2.63 6.47 -11.14
CA ILE A 37 2.85 6.35 -9.70
C ILE A 37 1.55 6.63 -8.94
N SER A 38 0.89 7.76 -9.22
CA SER A 38 -0.38 8.15 -8.60
C SER A 38 -1.46 7.10 -8.84
N ARG A 39 -1.63 6.63 -10.09
CA ARG A 39 -2.62 5.60 -10.41
C ARG A 39 -2.40 4.30 -9.64
N TYR A 40 -1.17 3.84 -9.51
CA TYR A 40 -0.86 2.59 -8.81
C TYR A 40 -1.00 2.71 -7.30
N PHE A 41 -0.57 3.84 -6.73
CA PHE A 41 -0.83 4.15 -5.33
C PHE A 41 -2.33 4.12 -5.02
N HIS A 42 -3.15 4.85 -5.78
CA HIS A 42 -4.60 4.88 -5.60
C HIS A 42 -5.25 3.49 -5.81
N LYS A 43 -4.76 2.70 -6.76
CA LYS A 43 -5.24 1.34 -6.98
C LYS A 43 -4.96 0.45 -5.77
N MET A 44 -3.76 0.52 -5.20
CA MET A 44 -3.41 -0.26 -4.00
C MET A 44 -4.22 0.19 -2.78
N VAL A 45 -4.36 1.51 -2.55
CA VAL A 45 -5.23 2.03 -1.49
C VAL A 45 -6.65 1.47 -1.61
N LYS A 46 -7.24 1.52 -2.82
CA LYS A 46 -8.57 0.95 -3.06
C LYS A 46 -8.65 -0.54 -2.72
N ILE A 47 -7.66 -1.33 -3.12
CA ILE A 47 -7.64 -2.76 -2.80
C ILE A 47 -7.62 -2.98 -1.28
N PHE A 48 -6.82 -2.20 -0.54
CA PHE A 48 -6.67 -2.38 0.90
C PHE A 48 -7.87 -1.89 1.72
N VAL A 49 -8.56 -0.81 1.29
CA VAL A 49 -9.71 -0.26 2.03
C VAL A 49 -11.04 -0.88 1.65
N LEU A 50 -11.11 -1.62 0.54
CA LEU A 50 -12.36 -2.23 0.08
C LEU A 50 -12.56 -3.63 0.68
N GLU A 51 -13.83 -3.95 0.89
CA GLU A 51 -14.26 -5.31 1.20
C GLU A 51 -14.10 -6.22 -0.04
N PRO A 52 -13.77 -7.52 0.14
CA PRO A 52 -13.62 -8.22 1.42
C PRO A 52 -12.21 -8.11 2.03
N PHE A 53 -11.29 -7.36 1.43
CA PHE A 53 -9.89 -7.36 1.85
C PHE A 53 -9.72 -6.71 3.22
N TYR A 54 -10.34 -5.56 3.43
CA TYR A 54 -10.22 -4.79 4.67
C TYR A 54 -10.68 -5.60 5.88
N SER A 55 -11.91 -6.12 5.89
CA SER A 55 -12.39 -6.93 7.01
C SER A 55 -11.51 -8.16 7.25
N LYS A 56 -11.19 -8.90 6.19
CA LYS A 56 -10.49 -10.19 6.28
C LYS A 56 -9.05 -10.07 6.78
N HIS A 57 -8.31 -9.07 6.32
CA HIS A 57 -6.86 -9.01 6.54
C HIS A 57 -6.41 -7.85 7.44
N ILE A 58 -7.15 -6.74 7.48
CA ILE A 58 -6.73 -5.52 8.19
C ILE A 58 -7.51 -5.36 9.51
N ALA A 59 -8.83 -5.46 9.48
CA ALA A 59 -9.67 -5.28 10.67
C ALA A 59 -9.41 -6.40 11.70
N PHE A 60 -9.32 -7.67 11.27
CA PHE A 60 -8.99 -8.78 12.16
C PHE A 60 -7.60 -8.63 12.81
N ALA A 61 -6.59 -8.14 12.08
CA ALA A 61 -5.26 -7.90 12.65
C ALA A 61 -5.27 -6.81 13.73
N SER A 62 -6.15 -5.80 13.59
CA SER A 62 -6.31 -4.74 14.60
C SER A 62 -6.92 -5.26 15.91
N LEU A 63 -7.79 -6.28 15.84
CA LEU A 63 -8.40 -6.92 17.01
C LEU A 63 -7.42 -7.82 17.79
N THR A 64 -6.42 -8.40 17.14
CA THR A 64 -5.43 -9.27 17.81
C THR A 64 -4.30 -8.48 18.48
N ILE A 65 -3.94 -7.31 17.95
CA ILE A 65 -2.87 -6.46 18.49
C ILE A 65 -3.27 -5.75 19.80
N SER A 66 -4.57 -5.66 20.11
CA SER A 66 -5.10 -4.94 21.28
C SER A 66 -5.26 -5.78 22.56
N THR A 67 -4.86 -7.06 22.58
CA THR A 67 -4.83 -7.86 23.82
C THR A 67 -3.42 -8.28 24.21
N PRO A 68 -2.72 -7.53 25.08
CA PRO A 68 -1.85 -8.15 26.06
C PRO A 68 -2.75 -8.77 27.14
N GLN A 69 -2.85 -10.10 27.14
CA GLN A 69 -3.36 -10.87 28.29
C GLN A 69 -2.37 -10.70 29.45
N ASN A 70 -2.49 -9.60 30.20
CA ASN A 70 -1.85 -9.48 31.51
C ASN A 70 -2.69 -10.23 32.53
N HIS A 71 -2.42 -11.52 32.69
CA HIS A 71 -2.82 -12.30 33.86
C HIS A 71 -1.56 -12.70 34.61
N GLN A 72 -1.18 -11.91 35.62
CA GLN A 72 -0.63 -12.42 36.87
C GLN A 72 -0.78 -11.40 37.99
#